data_AF-A0AA36J913-F1
#
_entry.id   AF-A0AA36J913-F1
#
_cell.length_a   1.000
_cell.length_b   1.000
_cell.length_c   1.000
_cell.angle_alpha   90.00
_cell.angle_beta   90.00
_cell.angle_gamma   90.00
#
_symmetry.space_group_name_H-M   'P 1'
#
loop_
_entity.id
_entity.type
_entity.pdbx_description
1 polymer ?
#
loop_
_entity_poly.entity_id
_entity_poly.type
_entity_poly.pdbx_seq_one_letter_code
_entity_poly.pdbx_strand_id
1 'polypeptide(L)'
;MAWRWLPWLLGACTGLALLLLQSAMQSGKVPRNVQPEVRFQAMPTFVLKHNSKAGGTFSRTLLKAVFKFNPSKKALWKIIDDDNALFPNDKKKNFVAVLMRNPCAWNVAWANECPTKAWDFGRPTFAANPLGPMGYLERHTTDTELRNWMLNARSPEGLGVISFYLWQSMVCPKCWGWHRKVKEGLNPKEGEHCNSSHRAQQDMAVMNPQSLAHCWIFQETLMEDMRVCLTAFEASHPAAADSVRWDLFEKAAANQSGEALFFERDWSVARWAAPSLQYRRHKPCEEHFRDPAMRQIVRQSDAHLFEKFGYSDCCAPSSREIW
;
A
#
# COMPACT_ATOMS: atom_id res chain seq x y z
N MET A 1 -36.08 27.03 55.13
CA MET A 1 -37.25 26.17 54.89
C MET A 1 -36.75 24.93 54.18
N ALA A 2 -36.40 23.87 54.91
CA ALA A 2 -37.29 22.75 55.30
C ALA A 2 -37.67 21.90 54.06
N TRP A 3 -36.89 20.86 53.77
CA TRP A 3 -37.21 19.43 54.02
C TRP A 3 -38.49 18.93 53.33
N ARG A 4 -38.35 17.95 52.43
CA ARG A 4 -39.16 16.72 52.42
C ARG A 4 -38.58 15.65 51.50
N TRP A 5 -38.03 14.64 52.16
CA TRP A 5 -37.90 13.26 51.69
C TRP A 5 -39.29 12.61 51.64
N LEU A 6 -39.51 11.62 50.75
CA LEU A 6 -40.02 10.31 51.19
C LEU A 6 -39.71 9.16 50.18
N PRO A 7 -39.56 7.92 50.70
CA PRO A 7 -39.14 6.70 50.00
C PRO A 7 -40.24 5.64 49.87
N TRP A 8 -40.31 4.89 48.76
CA TRP A 8 -41.05 3.62 48.56
C TRP A 8 -40.40 2.99 47.31
N LEU A 9 -39.90 1.75 47.18
CA LEU A 9 -40.19 0.45 47.80
C LEU A 9 -38.95 -0.45 47.69
N LEU A 10 -38.49 -0.96 48.83
CA LEU A 10 -37.77 -2.23 48.95
C LEU A 10 -38.83 -3.30 49.22
N GLY A 11 -38.89 -4.37 48.42
CA GLY A 11 -39.74 -5.51 48.74
C GLY A 11 -40.15 -6.37 47.54
N ALA A 12 -39.22 -7.15 46.98
CA ALA A 12 -39.55 -8.40 46.27
C ALA A 12 -38.29 -9.28 46.21
N CYS A 13 -37.93 -9.81 47.38
CA CYS A 13 -36.99 -10.89 47.54
C CYS A 13 -37.57 -12.19 46.96
N THR A 14 -36.65 -13.05 46.51
CA THR A 14 -36.68 -14.51 46.75
C THR A 14 -37.81 -15.32 46.11
N GLY A 15 -37.62 -15.74 44.85
CA GLY A 15 -38.47 -16.76 44.24
C GLY A 15 -37.96 -17.43 42.97
N LEU A 16 -36.69 -17.22 42.58
CA LEU A 16 -36.16 -17.74 41.30
C LEU A 16 -34.72 -18.29 41.40
N ALA A 17 -34.30 -18.69 42.60
CA ALA A 17 -32.98 -19.26 42.84
C ALA A 17 -32.97 -20.79 43.04
N LEU A 18 -34.13 -21.47 43.06
CA LEU A 18 -34.19 -22.92 43.32
C LEU A 18 -34.62 -23.81 42.15
N LEU A 19 -35.00 -23.25 40.99
CA LEU A 19 -35.37 -24.04 39.80
C LEU A 19 -34.25 -24.15 38.74
N LEU A 20 -33.08 -23.54 38.97
CA LEU A 20 -31.91 -23.64 38.08
C LEU A 20 -30.83 -24.61 38.57
N LEU A 21 -31.07 -25.35 39.66
CA LEU A 21 -30.10 -26.31 40.21
C LEU A 21 -30.36 -27.79 39.82
N GLN A 22 -31.47 -28.10 39.15
CA GLN A 22 -31.78 -29.48 38.72
C GLN A 22 -31.44 -29.81 37.27
N SER A 23 -31.04 -28.82 36.45
CA SER A 23 -30.60 -29.06 35.06
C SER A 23 -29.07 -29.23 34.91
N ALA A 24 -28.35 -29.42 36.03
CA ALA A 24 -26.88 -29.49 36.05
C ALA A 24 -26.32 -30.93 36.16
N MET A 25 -27.14 -31.98 36.22
CA MET A 25 -26.65 -33.34 36.54
C MET A 25 -26.84 -34.42 35.46
N GLN A 26 -27.21 -34.06 34.22
CA GLN A 26 -27.32 -35.05 33.13
C GLN A 26 -26.54 -34.64 31.88
N SER A 27 -25.21 -34.73 31.96
CA SER A 27 -24.35 -34.94 30.79
C SER A 27 -22.92 -35.20 31.26
N GLY A 28 -22.71 -36.36 31.89
CA GLY A 28 -21.37 -36.92 32.11
C GLY A 28 -20.74 -37.37 30.80
N LYS A 29 -20.45 -36.43 29.90
CA LYS A 29 -19.49 -36.65 28.81
C LYS A 29 -18.12 -36.47 29.44
N VAL A 30 -17.40 -37.58 29.62
CA VAL A 30 -15.98 -37.58 29.93
C VAL A 30 -15.32 -36.53 29.04
N PRO A 31 -14.67 -35.49 29.59
CA PRO A 31 -13.97 -34.51 28.78
C PRO A 31 -12.93 -35.31 27.98
N ARG A 32 -13.17 -35.46 26.67
CA ARG A 32 -12.12 -35.95 25.78
C ARG A 32 -10.94 -35.05 26.03
N ASN A 33 -9.82 -35.66 26.37
CA ASN A 33 -8.53 -34.99 26.47
C ASN A 33 -8.21 -34.50 25.06
N VAL A 34 -8.77 -33.34 24.68
CA VAL A 34 -8.49 -32.67 23.42
C VAL A 34 -7.09 -32.18 23.60
N GLN A 35 -6.11 -32.99 23.17
CA GLN A 35 -4.77 -32.49 22.99
C GLN A 35 -4.90 -31.23 22.14
N PRO A 36 -4.33 -30.09 22.58
CA PRO A 36 -4.39 -28.87 21.82
C PRO A 36 -3.88 -29.22 20.42
N GLU A 37 -4.78 -29.12 19.44
CA GLU A 37 -4.43 -29.31 18.06
C GLU A 37 -3.32 -28.29 17.79
N VAL A 38 -2.07 -28.77 17.73
CA VAL A 38 -0.91 -27.95 17.38
C VAL A 38 -1.12 -27.59 15.92
N ARG A 39 -1.91 -26.54 15.70
CA ARG A 39 -2.10 -25.96 14.39
C ARG A 39 -0.75 -25.41 14.01
N PHE A 40 -0.04 -26.17 13.19
CA PHE A 40 1.11 -25.67 12.45
C PHE A 40 0.63 -24.40 11.74
N GLN A 41 0.99 -23.24 12.30
CA GLN A 41 0.72 -21.97 11.66
C GLN A 41 1.44 -22.03 10.32
N ALA A 42 0.67 -21.97 9.23
CA ALA A 42 1.23 -21.99 7.90
C ALA A 42 2.31 -20.93 7.82
N MET A 43 3.48 -21.29 7.25
CA MET A 43 4.59 -20.34 7.09
C MET A 43 4.06 -19.08 6.38
N PRO A 44 4.23 -17.90 6.97
CA PRO A 44 3.76 -16.68 6.36
C PRO A 44 4.59 -16.39 5.12
N THR A 45 3.90 -15.88 4.12
CA THR A 45 4.53 -15.44 2.87
C THR A 45 5.00 -13.99 3.04
N PHE A 46 6.16 -13.63 2.50
CA PHE A 46 6.55 -12.24 2.30
C PHE A 46 5.73 -11.65 1.15
N VAL A 47 4.90 -10.66 1.43
CA VAL A 47 3.99 -10.05 0.46
C VAL A 47 4.49 -8.66 0.13
N LEU A 48 4.93 -8.44 -1.10
CA LEU A 48 5.25 -7.11 -1.57
C LEU A 48 4.04 -6.52 -2.30
N LYS A 49 3.43 -5.47 -1.74
CA LYS A 49 2.46 -4.64 -2.47
C LYS A 49 3.22 -3.71 -3.40
N HIS A 50 3.10 -3.98 -4.69
CA HIS A 50 3.61 -3.12 -5.75
C HIS A 50 2.64 -1.97 -5.98
N ASN A 51 3.15 -0.76 -5.81
CA ASN A 51 2.49 0.46 -6.23
C ASN A 51 3.12 0.98 -7.53
N SER A 52 2.28 1.38 -8.49
CA SER A 52 2.74 1.68 -9.84
C SER A 52 3.79 2.79 -9.86
N LYS A 53 4.94 2.55 -10.51
CA LYS A 53 6.08 3.49 -10.58
C LYS A 53 6.81 3.76 -9.25
N ALA A 54 6.65 2.90 -8.26
CA ALA A 54 7.43 2.91 -7.01
C ALA A 54 8.55 1.84 -6.99
N GLY A 55 9.16 1.53 -8.14
CA GLY A 55 10.28 0.57 -8.22
C GLY A 55 9.89 -0.92 -8.32
N GLY A 56 8.62 -1.25 -8.58
CA GLY A 56 8.15 -2.64 -8.53
C GLY A 56 8.80 -3.61 -9.51
N THR A 57 9.18 -3.17 -10.71
CA THR A 57 9.89 -4.03 -11.69
C THR A 57 11.22 -4.51 -11.11
N PHE A 58 12.00 -3.59 -10.53
CA PHE A 58 13.27 -3.92 -9.89
C PHE A 58 13.03 -4.81 -8.66
N SER A 59 12.13 -4.42 -7.75
CA SER A 59 11.86 -5.19 -6.53
C SER A 59 11.37 -6.61 -6.82
N ARG A 60 10.54 -6.79 -7.87
CA ARG A 60 10.11 -8.12 -8.31
C ARG A 60 11.27 -9.00 -8.73
N THR A 61 12.19 -8.46 -9.53
CA THR A 61 13.38 -9.19 -9.97
C THR A 61 14.29 -9.51 -8.79
N LEU A 62 14.53 -8.53 -7.92
CA LEU A 62 15.33 -8.71 -6.72
C LEU A 62 14.77 -9.84 -5.86
N LEU A 63 13.47 -9.83 -5.52
CA LEU A 63 12.84 -10.87 -4.70
C LEU A 63 12.92 -12.26 -5.35
N LYS A 64 12.72 -12.35 -6.67
CA LYS A 64 12.93 -13.60 -7.42
C LYS A 64 14.36 -14.13 -7.29
N ALA A 65 15.34 -13.24 -7.29
CA ALA A 65 16.74 -13.58 -7.19
C ALA A 65 17.15 -13.92 -5.75
N VAL A 66 16.68 -13.19 -4.74
CA VAL A 66 17.19 -13.39 -3.37
C VAL A 66 16.43 -14.47 -2.60
N PHE A 67 15.14 -14.70 -2.85
CA PHE A 67 14.45 -15.81 -2.18
C PHE A 67 14.93 -17.16 -2.69
N LYS A 68 15.21 -18.08 -1.76
CA LYS A 68 15.59 -19.46 -2.11
C LYS A 68 14.40 -20.17 -2.77
N PHE A 69 14.65 -20.72 -3.95
CA PHE A 69 13.66 -21.56 -4.63
C PHE A 69 13.67 -22.96 -4.03
N ASN A 70 12.52 -23.41 -3.53
CA ASN A 70 12.32 -24.80 -3.11
C ASN A 70 11.19 -25.39 -3.96
N PRO A 71 11.49 -26.30 -4.91
CA PRO A 71 10.49 -26.88 -5.82
C PRO A 71 9.35 -27.62 -5.08
N SER A 72 9.64 -28.15 -3.89
CA SER A 72 8.70 -28.94 -3.09
C SER A 72 7.86 -28.09 -2.13
N LYS A 73 8.12 -26.79 -2.02
CA LYS A 73 7.40 -25.89 -1.11
C LYS A 73 6.77 -24.73 -1.88
N LYS A 74 5.67 -24.23 -1.35
CA LYS A 74 5.08 -22.98 -1.82
C LYS A 74 6.12 -21.86 -1.70
N ALA A 75 6.17 -20.96 -2.69
CA ALA A 75 7.04 -19.79 -2.65
C ALA A 75 6.81 -19.01 -1.35
N LEU A 76 7.90 -18.67 -0.66
CA LEU A 76 7.87 -17.89 0.58
C LEU A 76 7.65 -16.40 0.34
N TRP A 77 7.42 -16.00 -0.91
CA TRP A 77 7.08 -14.62 -1.26
C TRP A 77 6.01 -14.58 -2.35
N LYS A 78 5.24 -13.49 -2.39
CA LYS A 78 4.31 -13.13 -3.47
C LYS A 78 4.29 -11.62 -3.69
N ILE A 79 3.82 -11.20 -4.86
CA ILE A 79 3.54 -9.79 -5.15
C ILE A 79 2.03 -9.59 -5.27
N ILE A 80 1.55 -8.51 -4.70
CA ILE A 80 0.24 -7.94 -5.03
C ILE A 80 0.51 -6.82 -6.02
N ASP A 81 0.11 -7.03 -7.27
CA ASP A 81 0.37 -6.07 -8.35
C ASP A 81 -0.38 -4.75 -8.15
N ASP A 82 0.03 -3.73 -8.90
CA ASP A 82 -0.52 -2.38 -8.82
C ASP A 82 -2.00 -2.32 -9.20
N ASP A 83 -2.47 -3.29 -10.01
CA ASP A 83 -3.86 -3.47 -10.39
C ASP A 83 -4.71 -4.25 -9.36
N ASN A 84 -4.15 -4.61 -8.21
CA ASN A 84 -4.83 -5.32 -7.14
C ASN A 84 -4.75 -4.55 -5.81
N ALA A 85 -5.85 -4.54 -5.06
CA ALA A 85 -5.88 -3.97 -3.73
C ALA A 85 -5.22 -4.88 -2.68
N LEU A 86 -4.64 -4.26 -1.66
CA LEU A 86 -4.19 -4.91 -0.44
C LEU A 86 -5.35 -4.98 0.55
N PHE A 87 -5.81 -6.19 0.89
CA PHE A 87 -6.92 -6.35 1.82
C PHE A 87 -6.41 -6.51 3.26
N PRO A 88 -7.18 -6.13 4.29
CA PRO A 88 -6.76 -6.26 5.69
C PRO A 88 -6.38 -7.70 6.10
N ASN A 89 -6.96 -8.70 5.42
CA ASN A 89 -6.66 -10.10 5.66
C ASN A 89 -5.29 -10.53 5.10
N ASP A 90 -4.69 -9.80 4.16
CA ASP A 90 -3.33 -10.09 3.70
C ASP A 90 -2.33 -9.88 4.83
N LYS A 91 -2.43 -8.76 5.56
CA LYS A 91 -1.57 -8.46 6.71
C LYS A 91 -1.73 -9.46 7.85
N LYS A 92 -2.96 -9.92 8.14
CA LYS A 92 -3.21 -10.90 9.22
C LYS A 92 -2.56 -12.26 9.00
N LYS A 93 -2.30 -12.63 7.73
CA LYS A 93 -1.83 -13.98 7.36
C LYS A 93 -0.38 -14.00 6.86
N ASN A 94 0.22 -12.83 6.62
CA ASN A 94 1.46 -12.71 5.89
C ASN A 94 2.28 -11.53 6.40
N PHE A 95 3.58 -11.53 6.13
CA PHE A 95 4.41 -10.34 6.32
C PHE A 95 4.28 -9.42 5.11
N VAL A 96 3.51 -8.35 5.24
CA VAL A 96 3.27 -7.37 4.18
C VAL A 96 4.28 -6.23 4.21
N ALA A 97 5.01 -6.05 3.11
CA ALA A 97 5.80 -4.86 2.79
C ALA A 97 5.16 -4.09 1.63
N VAL A 98 5.25 -2.76 1.64
CA VAL A 98 4.64 -1.90 0.60
C VAL A 98 5.68 -0.97 -0.01
N LEU A 99 5.72 -0.88 -1.34
CA LEU A 99 6.54 0.10 -2.05
C LEU A 99 5.88 1.49 -2.01
N MET A 100 6.66 2.50 -1.65
CA MET A 100 6.23 3.90 -1.58
C MET A 100 7.21 4.78 -2.34
N ARG A 101 6.75 5.94 -2.80
CA ARG A 101 7.56 6.95 -3.48
C ARG A 101 7.12 8.34 -3.03
N ASN A 102 8.03 9.30 -3.02
CA ASN A 102 7.71 10.70 -2.79
C ASN A 102 6.63 11.17 -3.78
N PRO A 103 5.52 11.78 -3.33
CA PRO A 103 4.40 12.14 -4.20
C PRO A 103 4.79 12.99 -5.42
N CYS A 104 5.79 13.86 -5.31
CA CYS A 104 6.23 14.72 -6.43
C CYS A 104 6.94 13.89 -7.51
N ALA A 105 7.88 13.04 -7.11
CA ALA A 105 8.56 12.11 -8.00
C ALA A 105 7.57 11.11 -8.64
N TRP A 106 6.52 10.76 -7.91
CA TRP A 106 5.45 9.88 -8.38
C TRP A 106 4.60 10.52 -9.47
N ASN A 107 4.16 11.77 -9.27
CA ASN A 107 3.42 12.53 -10.29
C ASN A 107 4.24 12.69 -11.58
N VAL A 108 5.54 12.97 -11.47
CA VAL A 108 6.45 13.02 -12.64
C VAL A 108 6.46 11.67 -13.38
N ALA A 109 6.66 10.56 -12.66
CA ALA A 109 6.72 9.25 -13.29
C ALA A 109 5.40 8.87 -13.98
N TRP A 110 4.25 9.22 -13.39
CA TRP A 110 2.95 8.97 -14.02
C TRP A 110 2.73 9.84 -15.25
N ALA A 111 3.04 11.13 -15.19
CA ALA A 111 2.87 12.03 -16.32
C ALA A 111 3.73 11.62 -17.54
N ASN A 112 4.95 11.14 -17.30
CA ASN A 112 5.88 10.77 -18.38
C ASN A 112 5.66 9.33 -18.91
N GLU A 113 5.28 8.37 -18.05
CA GLU A 113 5.25 6.95 -18.43
C GLU A 113 3.85 6.33 -18.54
N CYS A 114 2.82 6.91 -17.91
CA CYS A 114 1.46 6.39 -17.96
C CYS A 114 0.41 7.47 -17.63
N PRO A 115 0.36 8.59 -18.38
CA PRO A 115 -0.45 9.74 -17.98
C PRO A 115 -1.94 9.42 -17.92
N THR A 116 -2.43 8.51 -18.77
CA THR A 116 -3.84 8.09 -18.80
C THR A 116 -4.29 7.42 -17.50
N LYS A 117 -3.36 6.84 -16.72
CA LYS A 117 -3.67 6.09 -15.50
C LYS A 117 -4.44 6.93 -14.48
N ALA A 118 -4.22 8.24 -14.45
CA ALA A 118 -4.98 9.16 -13.59
C ALA A 118 -6.49 9.20 -13.91
N TRP A 119 -6.86 8.91 -15.16
CA TRP A 119 -8.24 8.88 -15.66
C TRP A 119 -8.79 7.46 -15.82
N ASP A 120 -7.93 6.43 -15.93
CA ASP A 120 -8.32 5.02 -16.11
C ASP A 120 -9.11 4.46 -14.91
N PHE A 121 -9.06 5.14 -13.78
CA PHE A 121 -9.91 4.81 -12.64
C PHE A 121 -11.38 5.18 -12.87
N GLY A 122 -11.72 6.08 -13.81
CA GLY A 122 -13.10 6.51 -14.05
C GLY A 122 -13.66 7.46 -12.98
N ARG A 123 -12.79 8.01 -12.13
CA ARG A 123 -13.17 9.00 -11.11
C ARG A 123 -13.39 10.38 -11.73
N PRO A 124 -14.20 11.26 -11.11
CA PRO A 124 -14.23 12.66 -11.47
C PRO A 124 -12.83 13.29 -11.32
N THR A 125 -12.33 13.84 -12.41
CA THR A 125 -11.11 14.66 -12.44
C THR A 125 -11.48 16.11 -12.70
N PHE A 126 -10.60 17.05 -12.35
CA PHE A 126 -10.85 18.48 -12.52
C PHE A 126 -11.05 18.83 -14.01
N ALA A 127 -10.29 18.21 -14.89
CA ALA A 127 -10.45 18.36 -16.34
C ALA A 127 -9.97 17.11 -17.09
N ALA A 128 -10.13 17.12 -18.42
CA ALA A 128 -9.64 16.05 -19.29
C ALA A 128 -8.11 15.95 -19.28
N ASN A 129 -7.59 14.80 -19.70
CA ASN A 129 -6.15 14.56 -19.83
C ASN A 129 -5.54 15.52 -20.86
N PRO A 130 -4.70 16.49 -20.43
CA PRO A 130 -4.13 17.47 -21.35
C PRO A 130 -3.07 16.86 -22.28
N LEU A 131 -2.63 15.62 -22.01
CA LEU A 131 -1.62 14.90 -22.80
C LEU A 131 -2.25 13.94 -23.84
N GLY A 132 -3.59 13.84 -23.89
CA GLY A 132 -4.31 12.95 -24.79
C GLY A 132 -4.19 11.45 -24.46
N PRO A 133 -4.82 10.56 -25.25
CA PRO A 133 -4.63 9.12 -25.14
C PRO A 133 -3.22 8.78 -25.64
N MET A 134 -2.31 8.46 -24.72
CA MET A 134 -0.95 8.04 -25.09
C MET A 134 -0.85 6.52 -25.13
N GLY A 135 -0.14 6.01 -26.13
CA GLY A 135 0.47 4.69 -26.06
C GLY A 135 1.63 4.68 -25.06
N TYR A 136 2.20 3.50 -24.77
CA TYR A 136 3.30 3.29 -23.81
C TYR A 136 4.67 3.92 -24.20
N LEU A 137 4.70 4.99 -25.01
CA LEU A 137 5.94 5.61 -25.43
C LEU A 137 6.40 6.68 -24.44
N GLU A 138 7.70 6.63 -24.11
CA GLU A 138 8.37 7.55 -23.21
C GLU A 138 8.30 8.98 -23.78
N ARG A 139 7.73 9.91 -23.00
CA ARG A 139 7.70 11.34 -23.33
C ARG A 139 8.43 12.12 -22.26
N HIS A 140 9.18 13.13 -22.67
CA HIS A 140 9.65 14.18 -21.79
C HIS A 140 8.57 15.25 -21.62
N THR A 141 7.80 15.18 -20.54
CA THR A 141 6.80 16.19 -20.18
C THR A 141 7.50 17.50 -19.83
N THR A 142 7.10 18.62 -20.45
CA THR A 142 7.60 19.95 -20.06
C THR A 142 7.03 20.37 -18.70
N ASP A 143 7.62 21.36 -18.04
CA ASP A 143 7.13 21.80 -16.71
C ASP A 143 5.69 22.35 -16.80
N THR A 144 5.35 23.05 -17.89
CA THR A 144 3.98 23.52 -18.15
C THR A 144 3.01 22.37 -18.36
N GLU A 145 3.40 21.35 -19.12
CA GLU A 145 2.57 20.16 -19.35
C GLU A 145 2.37 19.38 -18.06
N LEU A 146 3.41 19.21 -17.25
CA LEU A 146 3.35 18.53 -15.96
C LEU A 146 2.43 19.30 -15.01
N ARG A 147 2.56 20.63 -14.96
CA ARG A 147 1.67 21.49 -14.18
C ARG A 147 0.21 21.28 -14.57
N ASN A 148 -0.10 21.36 -15.85
CA ASN A 148 -1.46 21.18 -16.36
C ASN A 148 -1.98 19.76 -16.08
N TRP A 149 -1.13 18.75 -16.25
CA TRP A 149 -1.48 17.37 -15.93
C TRP A 149 -1.82 17.22 -14.44
N MET A 150 -1.00 17.74 -13.53
CA MET A 150 -1.26 17.68 -12.09
C MET A 150 -2.53 18.45 -11.70
N LEU A 151 -2.74 19.64 -12.26
CA LEU A 151 -3.95 20.42 -12.00
C LEU A 151 -5.21 19.66 -12.43
N ASN A 152 -5.19 19.06 -13.63
CA ASN A 152 -6.32 18.34 -14.22
C ASN A 152 -6.57 16.97 -13.58
N ALA A 153 -5.50 16.27 -13.17
CA ALA A 153 -5.59 14.91 -12.66
C ALA A 153 -6.22 14.82 -11.25
N ARG A 154 -6.29 15.92 -10.50
CA ARG A 154 -6.90 15.99 -9.16
C ARG A 154 -8.41 15.85 -9.21
N SER A 155 -9.04 15.52 -8.08
CA SER A 155 -10.51 15.63 -7.97
C SER A 155 -10.94 17.11 -7.99
N PRO A 156 -12.21 17.42 -8.28
CA PRO A 156 -12.75 18.78 -8.17
C PRO A 156 -12.54 19.42 -6.79
N GLU A 157 -12.53 18.60 -5.73
CA GLU A 157 -12.30 19.01 -4.33
C GLU A 157 -10.80 19.11 -3.98
N GLY A 158 -9.91 18.94 -4.96
CA GLY A 158 -8.47 19.11 -4.81
C GLY A 158 -7.69 17.87 -4.38
N LEU A 159 -8.33 16.70 -4.19
CA LEU A 159 -7.63 15.47 -3.80
C LEU A 159 -6.70 14.99 -4.93
N GLY A 160 -5.43 14.82 -4.58
CA GLY A 160 -4.38 14.30 -5.43
C GLY A 160 -4.67 12.90 -5.96
N VAL A 161 -4.22 12.64 -7.18
CA VAL A 161 -4.45 11.33 -7.82
C VAL A 161 -3.68 10.21 -7.12
N ILE A 162 -2.50 10.50 -6.56
CA ILE A 162 -1.71 9.53 -5.82
C ILE A 162 -2.37 9.21 -4.48
N SER A 163 -2.87 10.22 -3.77
CA SER A 163 -3.65 10.01 -2.54
C SER A 163 -4.91 9.19 -2.79
N PHE A 164 -5.66 9.51 -3.84
CA PHE A 164 -6.82 8.72 -4.23
C PHE A 164 -6.44 7.28 -4.58
N TYR A 165 -5.35 7.07 -5.34
CA TYR A 165 -4.83 5.76 -5.70
C TYR A 165 -4.47 4.92 -4.46
N LEU A 166 -3.76 5.49 -3.49
CA LEU A 166 -3.40 4.78 -2.26
C LEU A 166 -4.64 4.51 -1.38
N TRP A 167 -5.58 5.45 -1.34
CA TRP A 167 -6.84 5.26 -0.64
C TRP A 167 -7.59 4.02 -1.16
N GLN A 168 -7.87 3.94 -2.47
CA GLN A 168 -8.61 2.79 -3.01
C GLN A 168 -7.81 1.47 -2.98
N SER A 169 -6.47 1.52 -3.04
CA SER A 169 -5.66 0.31 -3.11
C SER A 169 -5.35 -0.30 -1.75
N MET A 170 -5.39 0.47 -0.66
CA MET A 170 -4.95 -0.01 0.66
C MET A 170 -5.79 0.48 1.83
N VAL A 171 -6.31 1.71 1.79
CA VAL A 171 -7.08 2.27 2.93
C VAL A 171 -8.54 1.80 2.89
N CYS A 172 -9.15 1.85 1.71
CA CYS A 172 -10.51 1.39 1.45
C CYS A 172 -10.52 0.41 0.26
N PRO A 173 -9.95 -0.80 0.40
CA PRO A 173 -9.78 -1.74 -0.71
C PRO A 173 -11.09 -2.24 -1.31
N LYS A 174 -12.22 -2.10 -0.61
CA LYS A 174 -13.57 -2.34 -1.19
C LYS A 174 -13.95 -1.36 -2.31
N CYS A 175 -13.33 -0.17 -2.33
CA CYS A 175 -13.51 0.82 -3.39
C CYS A 175 -12.59 0.61 -4.60
N TRP A 176 -11.72 -0.40 -4.54
CA TRP A 176 -10.83 -0.72 -5.64
C TRP A 176 -11.61 -1.06 -6.92
N GLY A 177 -11.33 -0.30 -7.98
CA GLY A 177 -11.99 -0.47 -9.28
C GLY A 177 -13.48 -0.12 -9.29
N TRP A 178 -14.02 0.48 -8.22
CA TRP A 178 -15.44 0.85 -8.13
C TRP A 178 -15.87 1.74 -9.30
N HIS A 179 -15.13 2.83 -9.52
CA HIS A 179 -15.40 3.78 -10.60
C HIS A 179 -15.29 3.15 -12.00
N ARG A 180 -14.36 2.19 -12.19
CA ARG A 180 -14.25 1.43 -13.44
C ARG A 180 -15.51 0.59 -13.70
N LYS A 181 -16.00 -0.11 -12.68
CA LYS A 181 -17.23 -0.91 -12.75
C LYS A 181 -18.44 -0.04 -13.09
N VAL A 182 -18.56 1.14 -12.48
CA VAL A 182 -19.64 2.10 -12.80
C VAL A 182 -19.56 2.55 -14.26
N LYS A 183 -18.37 2.85 -14.77
CA LYS A 183 -18.16 3.22 -16.18
C LYS A 183 -18.53 2.08 -17.15
N GLU A 184 -18.38 0.83 -16.71
CA GLU A 184 -18.81 -0.38 -17.42
C GLU A 184 -20.32 -0.67 -17.29
N GLY A 185 -21.09 0.22 -16.65
CA GLY A 185 -22.54 0.08 -16.46
C GLY A 185 -22.94 -0.85 -15.32
N LEU A 186 -22.00 -1.26 -14.47
CA LEU A 186 -22.30 -2.06 -13.27
C LEU A 186 -22.79 -1.16 -12.13
N ASN A 187 -23.64 -1.71 -11.26
CA ASN A 187 -24.17 -1.01 -10.07
C ASN A 187 -23.58 -1.60 -8.76
N PRO A 188 -22.33 -1.30 -8.41
CA PRO A 188 -21.71 -1.75 -7.16
C PRO A 188 -22.42 -1.17 -5.93
N LYS A 189 -22.63 -2.01 -4.90
CA LYS A 189 -23.38 -1.66 -3.68
C LYS A 189 -22.72 -0.55 -2.84
N GLU A 190 -21.43 -0.33 -3.04
CA GLU A 190 -20.61 0.60 -2.25
C GLU A 190 -20.68 2.05 -2.75
N GLY A 191 -21.69 2.38 -3.56
CA GLY A 191 -21.78 3.60 -4.38
C GLY A 191 -21.46 4.91 -3.70
N GLU A 192 -22.24 5.27 -2.67
CA GLU A 192 -22.08 6.54 -1.97
C GLU A 192 -20.73 6.65 -1.25
N HIS A 193 -20.24 5.53 -0.72
CA HIS A 193 -18.99 5.51 0.03
C HIS A 193 -17.77 5.67 -0.88
N CYS A 194 -17.79 5.04 -2.06
CA CYS A 194 -16.65 5.01 -2.96
C CYS A 194 -16.56 6.20 -3.92
N ASN A 195 -17.65 6.96 -4.10
CA ASN A 195 -17.72 8.12 -5.00
C ASN A 195 -17.39 9.47 -4.31
N SER A 196 -16.98 9.47 -3.04
CA SER A 196 -16.79 10.71 -2.27
C SER A 196 -15.32 11.04 -2.07
N SER A 197 -14.82 12.07 -2.75
CA SER A 197 -13.46 12.61 -2.52
C SER A 197 -13.28 13.10 -1.08
N HIS A 198 -14.32 13.70 -0.50
CA HIS A 198 -14.32 14.12 0.90
C HIS A 198 -14.14 12.92 1.84
N ARG A 199 -14.82 11.80 1.58
CA ARG A 199 -14.62 10.57 2.34
C ARG A 199 -13.19 10.06 2.22
N ALA A 200 -12.64 10.05 1.01
CA ALA A 200 -11.26 9.65 0.79
C ALA A 200 -10.27 10.55 1.58
N GLN A 201 -10.49 11.86 1.61
CA GLN A 201 -9.71 12.79 2.45
C GLN A 201 -9.83 12.44 3.94
N GLN A 202 -11.04 12.20 4.45
CA GLN A 202 -11.26 11.82 5.85
C GLN A 202 -10.56 10.51 6.21
N ASP A 203 -10.69 9.49 5.38
CA ASP A 203 -10.05 8.18 5.59
C ASP A 203 -8.51 8.31 5.56
N MET A 204 -7.96 9.11 4.63
CA MET A 204 -6.52 9.38 4.55
C MET A 204 -6.01 10.19 5.75
N ALA A 205 -6.80 11.12 6.29
CA ALA A 205 -6.44 11.92 7.45
C ALA A 205 -6.29 11.07 8.73
N VAL A 206 -7.13 10.05 8.91
CA VAL A 206 -7.08 9.14 10.07
C VAL A 206 -6.25 7.87 9.83
N MET A 207 -5.75 7.67 8.60
CA MET A 207 -4.95 6.50 8.24
C MET A 207 -3.63 6.48 9.03
N ASN A 208 -3.29 5.28 9.53
CA ASN A 208 -2.00 4.97 10.12
C ASN A 208 -1.24 4.00 9.19
N PRO A 209 -0.10 4.38 8.59
CA PRO A 209 0.70 3.50 7.76
C PRO A 209 1.08 2.16 8.42
N GLN A 210 1.35 2.16 9.74
CA GLN A 210 1.67 0.94 10.49
C GLN A 210 0.49 -0.02 10.59
N SER A 211 -0.76 0.43 10.41
CA SER A 211 -1.92 -0.49 10.43
C SER A 211 -2.06 -1.26 9.10
N LEU A 212 -1.56 -0.70 7.99
CA LEU A 212 -1.72 -1.24 6.64
C LEU A 212 -0.65 -2.28 6.26
N ALA A 213 0.59 -2.09 6.72
CA ALA A 213 1.73 -2.94 6.41
C ALA A 213 2.51 -3.29 7.68
N HIS A 214 3.47 -4.22 7.58
CA HIS A 214 4.50 -4.42 8.60
C HIS A 214 5.77 -3.61 8.27
N CYS A 215 5.96 -3.23 7.01
CA CYS A 215 7.13 -2.52 6.58
C CYS A 215 6.84 -1.68 5.33
N TRP A 216 7.52 -0.55 5.21
CA TRP A 216 7.44 0.35 4.06
C TRP A 216 8.81 0.46 3.42
N ILE A 217 8.83 0.38 2.09
CA ILE A 217 10.04 0.43 1.28
C ILE A 217 9.94 1.66 0.39
N PHE A 218 10.72 2.69 0.69
CA PHE A 218 10.72 3.94 -0.05
C PHE A 218 11.63 3.84 -1.25
N GLN A 219 11.21 4.37 -2.39
CA GLN A 219 12.03 4.33 -3.61
C GLN A 219 13.36 5.06 -3.42
N GLU A 220 13.38 6.10 -2.60
CA GLU A 220 14.54 6.95 -2.32
C GLU A 220 15.62 6.21 -1.50
N THR A 221 15.22 5.20 -0.72
CA THR A 221 16.06 4.38 0.17
C THR A 221 15.87 2.89 -0.09
N LEU A 222 15.48 2.54 -1.33
CA LEU A 222 14.93 1.24 -1.74
C LEU A 222 15.71 0.03 -1.22
N MET A 223 17.03 0.02 -1.37
CA MET A 223 17.86 -1.12 -0.96
C MET A 223 17.99 -1.22 0.56
N GLU A 224 18.09 -0.09 1.26
CA GLU A 224 18.19 -0.08 2.71
C GLU A 224 16.87 -0.52 3.36
N ASP A 225 15.76 0.05 2.93
CA ASP A 225 14.45 -0.35 3.47
C ASP A 225 14.10 -1.80 3.13
N MET A 226 14.46 -2.27 1.92
CA MET A 226 14.26 -3.67 1.54
C MET A 226 15.07 -4.61 2.45
N ARG A 227 16.32 -4.26 2.79
CA ARG A 227 17.14 -5.02 3.75
C ARG A 227 16.44 -5.09 5.11
N VAL A 228 15.97 -3.95 5.62
CA VAL A 228 15.25 -3.89 6.90
C VAL A 228 14.00 -4.76 6.86
N CYS A 229 13.16 -4.65 5.82
CA CYS A 229 11.94 -5.44 5.70
C CYS A 229 12.21 -6.95 5.59
N LEU A 230 13.23 -7.36 4.83
CA LEU A 230 13.60 -8.78 4.69
C LEU A 230 14.16 -9.35 6.00
N THR A 231 14.98 -8.57 6.72
CA THR A 231 15.50 -8.95 8.03
C THR A 231 14.36 -9.12 9.04
N ALA A 232 13.43 -8.16 9.09
CA ALA A 232 12.26 -8.23 9.96
C ALA A 232 11.34 -9.43 9.60
N PHE A 233 11.24 -9.78 8.32
CA PHE A 233 10.52 -10.96 7.88
C PHE A 233 11.13 -12.27 8.42
N GLU A 234 12.44 -12.47 8.25
CA GLU A 234 13.13 -13.66 8.77
C GLU A 234 13.07 -13.72 10.30
N ALA A 235 13.21 -12.58 10.98
CA ALA A 235 13.14 -12.47 12.43
C ALA A 235 11.73 -12.76 13.00
N SER A 236 10.68 -12.37 12.28
CA SER A 236 9.30 -12.56 12.73
C SER A 236 8.84 -14.03 12.68
N HIS A 237 9.53 -14.89 11.91
CA HIS A 237 9.12 -16.28 11.73
C HIS A 237 10.32 -17.23 11.63
N PRO A 238 10.58 -18.09 12.63
CA PRO A 238 11.72 -19.01 12.62
C PRO A 238 11.79 -19.93 11.39
N ALA A 239 10.64 -20.29 10.82
CA ALA A 239 10.58 -21.14 9.62
C ALA A 239 10.97 -20.39 8.32
N ALA A 240 11.01 -19.05 8.37
CA ALA A 240 11.52 -18.20 7.30
C ALA A 240 12.99 -17.81 7.51
N ALA A 241 13.63 -18.24 8.60
CA ALA A 241 15.06 -18.02 8.80
C ALA A 241 15.84 -18.63 7.64
N ASP A 242 16.82 -17.89 7.13
CA ASP A 242 17.67 -18.32 6.01
C ASP A 242 16.87 -18.57 4.71
N SER A 243 15.73 -17.88 4.54
CA SER A 243 14.94 -17.90 3.30
C SER A 243 15.50 -16.93 2.24
N VAL A 244 16.27 -15.94 2.66
CA VAL A 244 16.90 -14.92 1.81
C VAL A 244 18.37 -15.27 1.56
N ARG A 245 18.79 -15.24 0.29
CA ARG A 245 20.19 -15.31 -0.15
C ARG A 245 20.82 -13.93 0.00
N TRP A 246 21.26 -13.63 1.21
CA TRP A 246 21.85 -12.34 1.57
C TRP A 246 23.07 -11.98 0.73
N ASP A 247 23.88 -12.96 0.30
CA ASP A 247 25.02 -12.73 -0.60
C ASP A 247 24.60 -12.14 -1.96
N LEU A 248 23.49 -12.61 -2.53
CA LEU A 248 22.92 -12.08 -3.77
C LEU A 248 22.30 -10.70 -3.54
N PHE A 249 21.69 -10.49 -2.38
CA PHE A 249 21.15 -9.20 -2.00
C PHE A 249 22.25 -8.14 -1.91
N GLU A 250 23.36 -8.44 -1.22
CA GLU A 250 24.52 -7.54 -1.08
C GLU A 250 25.13 -7.20 -2.44
N LYS A 251 25.30 -8.20 -3.32
CA LYS A 251 25.79 -7.97 -4.68
C LYS A 251 24.89 -7.03 -5.48
N ALA A 252 23.57 -7.18 -5.34
CA ALA A 252 22.60 -6.29 -5.99
C ALA A 252 22.64 -4.88 -5.40
N ALA A 253 22.78 -4.76 -4.07
CA ALA A 253 22.86 -3.48 -3.37
C ALA A 253 24.13 -2.70 -3.71
N ALA A 254 25.28 -3.38 -3.72
CA ALA A 254 26.58 -2.77 -4.01
C ALA A 254 26.66 -2.18 -5.43
N ASN A 255 26.03 -2.83 -6.41
CA ASN A 255 26.03 -2.35 -7.79
C ASN A 255 24.98 -1.26 -8.06
N GLN A 256 24.14 -0.92 -7.07
CA GLN A 256 23.05 0.07 -7.14
C GLN A 256 22.15 -0.03 -8.39
N SER A 257 22.20 -1.15 -9.08
CA SER A 257 21.55 -1.35 -10.36
C SER A 257 21.18 -2.82 -10.43
N GLY A 258 19.94 -3.09 -10.84
CA GLY A 258 19.53 -4.46 -11.14
C GLY A 258 20.33 -5.04 -12.30
N GLU A 259 21.10 -4.23 -13.02
CA GLU A 259 21.93 -4.62 -14.17
C GLU A 259 22.73 -5.89 -13.89
N ALA A 260 23.43 -5.96 -12.75
CA ALA A 260 24.17 -7.17 -12.37
C ALA A 260 23.26 -8.42 -12.19
N LEU A 261 22.00 -8.25 -11.77
CA LEU A 261 21.02 -9.33 -11.70
C LEU A 261 20.34 -9.63 -13.06
N PHE A 262 20.36 -8.67 -13.98
CA PHE A 262 19.67 -8.73 -15.27
C PHE A 262 20.54 -9.28 -16.41
N PHE A 263 21.87 -9.16 -16.33
CA PHE A 263 22.76 -9.58 -17.43
C PHE A 263 23.03 -11.09 -17.49
N GLU A 264 22.78 -11.86 -16.42
CA GLU A 264 23.00 -13.32 -16.45
C GLU A 264 21.84 -14.12 -17.08
N ARG A 265 20.71 -13.49 -17.45
CA ARG A 265 19.57 -14.16 -18.08
C ARG A 265 18.98 -13.30 -19.19
N ASP A 266 18.56 -13.92 -20.30
CA ASP A 266 18.02 -13.36 -21.58
C ASP A 266 16.83 -12.35 -21.52
N TRP A 267 16.79 -11.46 -20.53
CA TRP A 267 15.68 -10.55 -20.30
C TRP A 267 15.96 -9.21 -20.98
N SER A 268 15.72 -9.15 -22.29
CA SER A 268 15.81 -7.95 -23.14
C SER A 268 14.95 -6.76 -22.66
N VAL A 269 13.97 -7.00 -21.78
CA VAL A 269 13.11 -5.98 -21.15
C VAL A 269 13.88 -5.15 -20.10
N ALA A 270 14.93 -5.71 -19.51
CA ALA A 270 15.68 -5.07 -18.43
C ALA A 270 16.58 -3.92 -18.89
N ARG A 271 17.00 -3.91 -20.16
CA ARG A 271 17.85 -2.85 -20.69
C ARG A 271 17.23 -1.47 -20.49
N TRP A 272 15.91 -1.38 -20.66
CA TRP A 272 15.14 -0.14 -20.49
C TRP A 272 14.94 0.24 -19.02
N ALA A 273 14.97 -0.71 -18.08
CA ALA A 273 14.78 -0.45 -16.66
C ALA A 273 16.05 0.04 -15.94
N ALA A 274 17.17 0.15 -16.65
CA ALA A 274 18.42 0.68 -16.14
C ALA A 274 18.24 2.10 -15.57
N PRO A 275 18.68 2.39 -14.33
CA PRO A 275 18.64 3.74 -13.75
C PRO A 275 19.36 4.77 -14.62
N SER A 276 20.42 4.37 -15.33
CA SER A 276 21.15 5.20 -16.30
C SER A 276 20.28 5.71 -17.45
N LEU A 277 19.19 5.01 -17.78
CA LEU A 277 18.19 5.45 -18.75
C LEU A 277 17.06 6.26 -18.14
N GLN A 278 16.95 6.36 -16.80
CA GLN A 278 15.94 7.19 -16.17
C GLN A 278 16.07 8.66 -16.56
N TYR A 279 17.30 9.19 -16.63
CA TYR A 279 17.58 10.54 -17.13
C TYR A 279 17.17 10.73 -18.60
N ARG A 280 17.12 9.64 -19.37
CA ARG A 280 16.61 9.66 -20.75
C ARG A 280 15.09 9.58 -20.83
N ARG A 281 14.39 9.33 -19.71
CA ARG A 281 12.92 9.24 -19.67
C ARG A 281 12.28 10.53 -19.21
N HIS A 282 12.83 11.15 -18.17
CA HIS A 282 12.36 12.41 -17.63
C HIS A 282 13.49 13.13 -16.89
N LYS A 283 13.35 14.43 -16.68
CA LYS A 283 14.30 15.20 -15.87
C LYS A 283 14.26 14.71 -14.41
N PRO A 284 15.35 14.89 -13.63
CA PRO A 284 15.31 14.69 -12.19
C PRO A 284 14.13 15.41 -11.53
N CYS A 285 13.59 14.83 -10.46
CA CYS A 285 12.42 15.36 -9.77
C CYS A 285 12.65 16.83 -9.37
N GLU A 286 13.84 17.13 -8.85
CA GLU A 286 14.26 18.43 -8.37
C GLU A 286 14.19 19.51 -9.45
N GLU A 287 14.37 19.14 -10.72
CA GLU A 287 14.30 20.07 -11.84
C GLU A 287 12.86 20.52 -12.13
N HIS A 288 11.90 19.59 -12.11
CA HIS A 288 10.48 19.90 -12.30
C HIS A 288 9.89 20.74 -11.16
N PHE A 289 10.45 20.60 -9.96
CA PHE A 289 9.97 21.25 -8.75
C PHE A 289 10.91 22.38 -8.28
N ARG A 290 11.66 23.02 -9.18
CA ARG A 290 12.39 24.26 -8.83
C ARG A 290 11.42 25.41 -8.49
N ASP A 291 10.29 25.46 -9.17
CA ASP A 291 9.21 26.42 -8.88
C ASP A 291 8.46 26.03 -7.59
N PRO A 292 8.45 26.89 -6.55
CA PRO A 292 7.69 26.63 -5.32
C PRO A 292 6.18 26.45 -5.56
N ALA A 293 5.61 27.08 -6.59
CA ALA A 293 4.20 26.90 -6.91
C ALA A 293 3.90 25.46 -7.37
N MET A 294 4.82 24.82 -8.09
CA MET A 294 4.70 23.41 -8.47
C MET A 294 4.72 22.49 -7.24
N ARG A 295 5.61 22.76 -6.27
CA ARG A 295 5.64 22.01 -5.00
C ARG A 295 4.34 22.16 -4.23
N GLN A 296 3.83 23.39 -4.17
CA GLN A 296 2.61 23.69 -3.44
C GLN A 296 1.40 22.94 -3.98
N ILE A 297 1.27 22.78 -5.30
CA ILE A 297 0.18 22.00 -5.92
C ILE A 297 0.15 20.57 -5.34
N VAL A 298 1.29 19.88 -5.34
CA VAL A 298 1.38 18.48 -4.89
C VAL A 298 1.24 18.39 -3.37
N ARG A 299 1.86 19.31 -2.63
CA ARG A 299 1.76 19.33 -1.17
C ARG A 299 0.34 19.59 -0.67
N GLN A 300 -0.46 20.36 -1.41
CA GLN A 300 -1.87 20.57 -1.09
C GLN A 300 -2.71 19.36 -1.51
N SER A 301 -2.49 18.81 -2.70
CA SER A 301 -3.31 17.71 -3.21
C SER A 301 -3.05 16.38 -2.51
N ASP A 302 -1.81 16.15 -2.09
CA ASP A 302 -1.35 14.91 -1.49
C ASP A 302 -0.82 15.12 -0.07
N ALA A 303 -1.35 16.14 0.64
CA ALA A 303 -0.90 16.56 1.97
C ALA A 303 -0.74 15.40 2.97
N HIS A 304 -1.72 14.50 3.01
CA HIS A 304 -1.68 13.35 3.91
C HIS A 304 -0.54 12.39 3.60
N LEU A 305 -0.07 12.28 2.34
CA LEU A 305 1.07 11.45 2.04
C LEU A 305 2.36 12.04 2.61
N PHE A 306 2.56 13.35 2.51
CA PHE A 306 3.70 14.03 3.15
C PHE A 306 3.67 13.83 4.67
N GLU A 307 2.51 14.10 5.28
CA GLU A 307 2.34 14.01 6.73
C GLU A 307 2.50 12.59 7.25
N LYS A 308 1.81 11.60 6.66
CA LYS A 308 1.80 10.22 7.16
C LYS A 308 3.12 9.51 6.89
N PHE A 309 3.74 9.78 5.74
CA PHE A 309 5.00 9.13 5.36
C PHE A 309 6.25 9.93 5.71
N GLY A 310 6.13 11.11 6.32
CA GLY A 310 7.30 11.86 6.79
C GLY A 310 8.14 12.47 5.66
N TYR A 311 7.52 12.84 4.54
CA TYR A 311 8.21 13.63 3.52
C TYR A 311 8.18 15.11 3.93
N SER A 312 9.36 15.71 4.06
CA SER A 312 9.49 17.13 4.40
C SER A 312 9.17 18.07 3.23
N ASP A 313 9.52 17.65 2.01
CA ASP A 313 9.27 18.39 0.77
C ASP A 313 9.25 17.48 -0.46
N CYS A 314 8.98 18.05 -1.63
CA CYS A 314 9.13 17.35 -2.91
C CYS A 314 10.54 16.80 -3.09
N CYS A 315 10.63 15.58 -3.63
CA CYS A 315 11.88 14.89 -4.00
C CYS A 315 12.80 14.54 -2.82
N ALA A 316 12.51 15.01 -1.61
CA ALA A 316 13.21 14.60 -0.41
C ALA A 316 12.87 13.13 -0.05
N PRO A 317 13.84 12.37 0.46
CA PRO A 317 13.57 11.05 1.03
C PRO A 317 12.61 11.16 2.23
N SER A 318 11.94 10.06 2.55
CA SER A 318 11.19 9.94 3.81
C SER A 318 12.14 10.15 4.98
N SER A 319 11.77 11.00 5.94
CA SER A 319 12.51 11.15 7.20
C SER A 319 12.04 10.19 8.28
N ARG A 320 11.01 9.37 8.01
CA ARG A 320 10.40 8.49 9.00
C ARG A 320 10.86 7.06 8.81
N GLU A 321 11.34 6.52 9.91
CA GLU A 321 11.29 5.12 10.23
C GLU A 321 9.83 4.71 10.50
N ILE A 322 9.19 4.07 9.51
CA ILE A 322 7.80 3.58 9.63
C ILE A 322 7.85 2.06 9.68
N TRP A 323 8.22 1.54 10.86
CA TRP A 323 8.23 0.12 11.18
C TRP A 323 7.14 -0.22 12.18
#